data_AF-A0A1Q4FBW3-F1
#
_entry.id   AF-A0A1Q4FBW3-F1
#
_cell.length_a   1.000
_cell.length_b   1.000
_cell.length_c   1.000
_cell.angle_alpha   90.00
_cell.angle_beta   90.00
_cell.angle_gamma   90.00
#
_symmetry.space_group_name_H-M   'P 1'
#
loop_
_entity.id
_entity.type
_entity.pdbx_description
1 polymer ?
#
loop_
_entity_poly.entity_id
_entity_poly.type
_entity_poly.pdbx_seq_one_letter_code
_entity_poly.pdbx_strand_id
1 'polypeptide(L)'
;MAHNINFNEQTGRHSFFSVQQKAWHGLGQIVEQYPTSEEAIVHAGLDYEVIKSPLFTQGRTMNIGDSGELIEANDILVPNSFATLRTDTNRPLGVVGKDYHIVQNREAFNFFDAIVGGGDGILYETAGALGNGERIFITAKLPDYIRVGKGDDVTEKYIFLTTSHDGSGSITAAFTPIRIVCQNTLNASLRSMTNVVRIKHTSGAKQRIENAHKIMGLANTLSNQLEGIFNQWTKVRVTDREVRKLIQLALCPNKETLDLLKKGAEDEVSTVFRNTVDDAFQYAMISDTQQMETTKGTLFGAYNAVTGYFQNVRNYRDSEAKLQSIVMGG
;
A
#
# COMPACT_ATOMS: atom_id res chain seq x y z
N MET A 1 1.45 11.06 -11.12
CA MET A 1 0.31 10.12 -11.04
C MET A 1 0.34 9.42 -9.69
N ALA A 2 -0.71 9.54 -8.89
CA ALA A 2 -0.77 9.06 -7.50
C ALA A 2 -0.70 7.54 -7.32
N HIS A 3 -0.95 6.74 -8.37
CA HIS A 3 -0.80 5.28 -8.27
C HIS A 3 0.67 4.88 -8.06
N ASN A 4 1.60 5.64 -8.67
CA ASN A 4 3.05 5.40 -8.70
C ASN A 4 3.50 4.00 -9.15
N ILE A 5 2.63 3.21 -9.80
CA ILE A 5 2.98 1.93 -10.42
C ILE A 5 4.04 2.12 -11.51
N ASN A 6 5.11 1.31 -11.45
CA ASN A 6 6.19 1.32 -12.41
C ASN A 6 5.69 0.99 -13.83
N PHE A 7 6.17 1.74 -14.81
CA PHE A 7 6.00 1.46 -16.23
C PHE A 7 7.34 1.00 -16.80
N ASN A 8 7.36 -0.18 -17.41
CA ASN A 8 8.52 -0.70 -18.09
C ASN A 8 8.47 -0.24 -19.56
N GLU A 9 9.33 0.71 -19.92
CA GLU A 9 9.40 1.27 -21.28
C GLU A 9 9.82 0.25 -22.33
N GLN A 10 10.61 -0.77 -21.97
CA GLN A 10 11.06 -1.81 -22.90
C GLN A 10 9.93 -2.76 -23.29
N THR A 11 9.07 -3.12 -22.33
CA THR A 11 7.95 -4.05 -22.57
C THR A 11 6.63 -3.35 -22.87
N GLY A 12 6.55 -2.04 -22.62
CA GLY A 12 5.33 -1.25 -22.74
C GLY A 12 4.25 -1.63 -21.71
N ARG A 13 4.63 -2.27 -20.59
CA ARG A 13 3.70 -2.80 -19.59
C ARG A 13 3.94 -2.19 -18.22
N HIS A 14 2.87 -2.08 -17.43
CA HIS A 14 2.97 -1.74 -16.02
C HIS A 14 3.30 -2.95 -15.18
N SER A 15 4.23 -2.79 -14.23
CA SER A 15 4.70 -3.83 -13.32
C SER A 15 3.72 -4.01 -12.16
N PHE A 16 2.57 -4.64 -12.46
CA PHE A 16 1.51 -4.92 -11.50
C PHE A 16 0.64 -6.09 -11.98
N PHE A 17 0.21 -6.95 -11.05
CA PHE A 17 -0.91 -7.87 -11.29
C PHE A 17 -1.95 -7.83 -10.17
N SER A 18 -3.16 -8.26 -10.51
CA SER A 18 -4.30 -8.39 -9.60
C SER A 18 -5.12 -9.62 -9.95
N VAL A 19 -5.51 -10.42 -8.95
CA VAL A 19 -6.40 -11.57 -9.16
C VAL A 19 -7.84 -11.10 -9.30
N GLN A 20 -8.55 -11.57 -10.33
CA GLN A 20 -9.99 -11.45 -10.63
C GLN A 20 -10.59 -10.04 -10.77
N GLN A 21 -10.19 -9.09 -9.94
CA GLN A 21 -10.74 -7.74 -9.92
C GLN A 21 -9.72 -6.74 -10.44
N LYS A 22 -10.20 -5.81 -11.26
CA LYS A 22 -9.41 -4.71 -11.78
C LYS A 22 -9.15 -3.68 -10.67
N ALA A 23 -7.89 -3.28 -10.52
CA ALA A 23 -7.56 -2.12 -9.69
C ALA A 23 -8.12 -0.84 -10.31
N TRP A 24 -8.43 0.16 -9.48
CA TRP A 24 -9.08 1.40 -9.91
C TRP A 24 -8.32 2.14 -11.05
N HIS A 25 -6.99 2.04 -11.08
CA HIS A 25 -6.15 2.69 -12.10
C HIS A 25 -6.17 1.95 -13.43
N GLY A 26 -6.68 0.71 -13.44
CA GLY A 26 -6.82 -0.11 -14.64
C GLY A 26 -5.51 -0.49 -15.33
N LEU A 27 -4.40 -0.47 -14.59
CA LEU A 27 -3.06 -0.81 -15.07
C LEU A 27 -2.69 -2.23 -14.66
N GLY A 28 -1.70 -2.81 -15.34
CA GLY A 28 -1.18 -4.14 -15.05
C GLY A 28 -2.04 -5.27 -15.59
N GLN A 29 -1.72 -6.49 -15.18
CA GLN A 29 -2.37 -7.71 -15.63
C GLN A 29 -3.46 -8.17 -14.63
N ILE A 30 -4.61 -8.61 -15.15
CA ILE A 30 -5.61 -9.30 -14.34
C ILE A 30 -5.47 -10.79 -14.62
N VAL A 31 -5.36 -11.59 -13.56
CA VAL A 31 -5.28 -13.05 -13.65
C VAL A 31 -6.56 -13.69 -13.10
N GLU A 32 -7.04 -14.74 -13.75
CA GLU A 32 -8.30 -15.40 -13.35
C GLU A 32 -8.10 -16.34 -12.16
N GLN A 33 -6.98 -17.06 -12.16
CA GLN A 33 -6.59 -18.01 -11.12
C GLN A 33 -5.47 -17.44 -10.26
N TYR A 34 -5.41 -17.92 -9.02
CA TYR A 34 -4.37 -17.56 -8.08
C TYR A 34 -3.03 -18.15 -8.53
N PRO A 35 -2.01 -17.32 -8.85
CA PRO A 35 -0.73 -17.79 -9.37
C PRO A 35 0.16 -18.38 -8.28
N THR A 36 1.10 -19.24 -8.68
CA THR A 36 2.27 -19.60 -7.87
C THR A 36 3.24 -18.43 -7.73
N SER A 37 4.24 -18.49 -6.85
CA SER A 37 5.26 -17.44 -6.74
C SER A 37 6.04 -17.21 -8.03
N GLU A 38 6.39 -18.30 -8.73
CA GLU A 38 7.09 -18.28 -10.01
C GLU A 38 6.26 -17.58 -11.10
N GLU A 39 4.95 -17.78 -11.11
CA GLU A 39 4.04 -17.09 -12.03
C GLU A 39 3.78 -15.64 -11.58
N ALA A 40 3.58 -15.42 -10.29
CA ALA A 40 3.23 -14.13 -9.71
C ALA A 40 4.33 -13.09 -9.94
N ILE A 41 5.61 -13.46 -9.76
CA ILE A 41 6.74 -12.55 -10.00
C ILE A 41 6.81 -12.13 -11.47
N VAL A 42 6.50 -13.03 -12.40
CA VAL A 42 6.47 -12.77 -13.84
C VAL A 42 5.27 -11.90 -14.22
N HIS A 43 4.06 -12.25 -13.75
CA HIS A 43 2.85 -11.44 -13.97
C HIS A 43 2.98 -10.02 -13.42
N ALA A 44 3.68 -9.86 -12.30
CA ALA A 44 3.96 -8.56 -11.70
C ALA A 44 5.03 -7.75 -12.44
N GLY A 45 5.79 -8.34 -13.38
CA GLY A 45 6.96 -7.71 -13.98
C GLY A 45 8.08 -7.45 -12.97
N LEU A 46 8.19 -8.29 -11.93
CA LEU A 46 9.13 -8.15 -10.82
C LEU A 46 10.36 -9.06 -10.93
N ASP A 47 10.47 -9.85 -12.00
CA ASP A 47 11.58 -10.77 -12.22
C ASP A 47 12.83 -10.10 -12.80
N TYR A 48 13.17 -8.93 -12.24
CA TYR A 48 14.42 -8.23 -12.56
C TYR A 48 15.41 -8.40 -11.41
N GLU A 49 16.68 -8.47 -11.76
CA GLU A 49 17.77 -8.51 -10.78
C GLU A 49 18.24 -7.10 -10.45
N VAL A 50 18.52 -6.87 -9.17
CA VAL A 50 19.14 -5.63 -8.69
C VAL A 50 20.57 -5.92 -8.27
N ILE A 51 21.51 -5.12 -8.75
CA ILE A 51 22.93 -5.21 -8.39
C ILE A 51 23.40 -3.94 -7.66
N LYS A 52 24.46 -4.09 -6.87
CA LYS A 52 25.13 -3.00 -6.17
C LYS A 52 26.41 -2.63 -6.92
N SER A 53 26.49 -1.42 -7.45
CA SER A 53 27.62 -0.92 -8.23
C SER A 53 28.34 0.23 -7.50
N PRO A 54 29.68 0.33 -7.53
CA PRO A 54 30.39 1.49 -6.97
C PRO A 54 29.90 2.81 -7.56
N LEU A 55 29.71 3.83 -6.72
CA LEU A 55 29.26 5.14 -7.15
C LEU A 55 30.45 6.02 -7.55
N PHE A 56 30.37 6.65 -8.72
CA PHE A 56 31.34 7.63 -9.20
C PHE A 56 30.67 9.00 -9.34
N THR A 57 31.44 10.06 -9.17
CA THR A 57 31.05 11.44 -9.52
C THR A 57 32.03 12.02 -10.52
N GLN A 58 31.55 12.94 -11.36
CA GLN A 58 32.41 13.65 -12.30
C GLN A 58 33.35 14.61 -11.56
N GLY A 59 34.63 14.51 -11.86
CA GLY A 59 35.59 15.54 -11.47
C GLY A 59 35.27 16.86 -12.19
N ARG A 60 35.40 17.99 -11.49
CA ARG A 60 35.09 19.33 -12.03
C ARG A 60 36.31 20.18 -12.40
N THR A 61 37.50 19.62 -12.24
CA THR A 61 38.75 20.31 -12.58
C THR A 61 39.08 20.10 -14.04
N MET A 62 39.21 21.19 -14.80
CA MET A 62 39.79 21.14 -16.14
C MET A 62 41.26 21.54 -16.05
N ASN A 63 42.13 20.71 -16.61
CA ASN A 63 43.55 21.05 -16.77
C ASN A 63 43.84 21.27 -18.25
N ILE A 64 44.80 22.14 -18.56
CA ILE A 64 45.33 22.29 -19.92
C ILE A 64 46.60 21.45 -19.99
N GLY A 65 46.64 20.48 -20.90
CA GLY A 65 47.82 19.65 -21.16
C GLY A 65 48.93 20.44 -21.87
N ASP A 66 50.13 19.86 -21.91
CA ASP A 66 51.32 20.52 -22.46
C ASP A 66 51.20 20.90 -23.95
N SER A 67 50.28 20.25 -24.69
CA SER A 67 49.95 20.59 -26.09
C SER A 67 48.70 21.47 -26.25
N GLY A 68 48.16 22.02 -25.15
CA GLY A 68 47.03 22.95 -25.16
C GLY A 68 45.64 22.28 -25.19
N GLU A 69 45.57 20.96 -25.07
CA GLU A 69 44.34 20.20 -24.97
C GLU A 69 43.65 20.35 -23.60
N LEU A 70 42.32 20.38 -23.59
CA LEU A 70 41.55 20.31 -22.36
C LEU A 70 41.52 18.87 -21.85
N ILE A 71 42.10 18.63 -20.69
CA ILE A 71 42.07 17.36 -19.98
C ILE A 71 40.85 17.39 -19.04
N GLU A 72 39.82 16.63 -19.38
CA GLU A 72 38.69 16.38 -18.49
C GLU A 72 39.15 15.59 -17.26
N ALA A 73 38.64 15.94 -16.09
CA ALA A 73 38.95 15.17 -14.88
C ALA A 73 38.33 13.78 -14.94
N ASN A 74 39.12 12.78 -14.54
CA ASN A 74 38.64 11.41 -14.37
C ASN A 74 37.48 11.34 -13.37
N ASP A 75 36.64 10.32 -13.54
CA ASP A 75 35.62 9.96 -12.56
C ASP A 75 36.24 9.69 -11.18
N ILE A 76 35.65 10.30 -10.15
CA ILE A 76 36.07 10.16 -8.75
C ILE A 76 35.18 9.13 -8.08
N LEU A 77 35.78 8.03 -7.61
CA LEU A 77 35.08 7.04 -6.81
C LEU A 77 34.60 7.69 -5.49
N VAL A 78 33.29 7.57 -5.20
CA VAL A 78 32.70 8.04 -3.94
C VAL A 78 32.86 6.92 -2.89
N PRO A 79 33.69 7.10 -1.84
CA PRO A 79 33.98 6.03 -0.89
C PRO A 79 32.72 5.56 -0.15
N ASN A 80 32.62 4.24 0.08
CA ASN A 80 31.53 3.59 0.82
C ASN A 80 30.11 3.86 0.30
N SER A 81 29.98 4.38 -0.92
CA SER A 81 28.70 4.71 -1.56
C SER A 81 28.54 3.88 -2.82
N PHE A 82 27.34 3.33 -2.98
CA PHE A 82 27.02 2.43 -4.08
C PHE A 82 25.68 2.81 -4.68
N ALA A 83 25.55 2.72 -6.00
CA ALA A 83 24.25 2.77 -6.65
C ALA A 83 23.64 1.37 -6.67
N THR A 84 22.33 1.27 -6.40
CA THR A 84 21.56 0.07 -6.76
C THR A 84 21.00 0.25 -8.17
N LEU A 85 21.02 -0.83 -8.94
CA LEU A 85 20.81 -0.79 -10.38
C LEU A 85 20.00 -2.01 -10.82
N ARG A 86 18.93 -1.80 -11.59
CA ARG A 86 18.26 -2.90 -12.29
C ARG A 86 19.09 -3.36 -13.48
N THR A 87 19.31 -4.66 -13.61
CA THR A 87 20.12 -5.21 -14.72
C THR A 87 19.39 -5.21 -16.06
N ASP A 88 18.06 -5.34 -16.06
CA ASP A 88 17.22 -5.42 -17.25
C ASP A 88 17.15 -4.09 -18.03
N THR A 89 17.07 -2.99 -17.29
CA THR A 89 16.85 -1.64 -17.80
C THR A 89 18.05 -0.73 -17.62
N ASN A 90 19.09 -1.23 -16.94
CA ASN A 90 20.25 -0.43 -16.51
C ASN A 90 19.83 0.84 -15.76
N ARG A 91 18.72 0.77 -15.02
CA ARG A 91 18.07 1.91 -14.35
C ARG A 91 18.57 2.04 -12.91
N PRO A 92 19.25 3.14 -12.54
CA PRO A 92 19.62 3.38 -11.16
C PRO A 92 18.38 3.57 -10.29
N LEU A 93 18.35 2.93 -9.13
CA LEU A 93 17.22 2.92 -8.20
C LEU A 93 17.45 3.83 -6.99
N GLY A 94 18.68 3.89 -6.49
CA GLY A 94 19.05 4.76 -5.38
C GLY A 94 20.51 4.62 -4.98
N VAL A 95 20.92 5.35 -3.94
CA VAL A 95 22.27 5.32 -3.38
C VAL A 95 22.22 4.70 -2.00
N VAL A 96 23.08 3.71 -1.78
CA VAL A 96 23.15 2.93 -0.54
C VAL A 96 24.58 2.89 0.01
N GLY A 97 24.70 2.63 1.31
CA GLY A 97 25.99 2.47 1.97
C GLY A 97 26.60 1.07 1.80
N LYS A 98 27.86 0.92 2.20
CA LYS A 98 28.62 -0.35 2.15
C LYS A 98 27.87 -1.55 2.76
N ASP A 99 27.20 -1.34 3.90
CA ASP A 99 26.56 -2.40 4.69
C ASP A 99 25.17 -2.80 4.14
N TYR A 100 24.69 -2.11 3.11
CA TYR A 100 23.44 -2.46 2.45
C TYR A 100 23.60 -3.76 1.66
N HIS A 101 22.75 -4.73 1.95
CA HIS A 101 22.67 -6.00 1.26
C HIS A 101 21.35 -6.09 0.50
N ILE A 102 21.45 -6.30 -0.81
CA ILE A 102 20.28 -6.46 -1.68
C ILE A 102 19.64 -7.79 -1.33
N VAL A 103 18.33 -7.75 -1.10
CA VAL A 103 17.48 -8.94 -1.06
C VAL A 103 16.69 -8.93 -2.35
N GLN A 104 16.85 -9.96 -3.17
CA GLN A 104 16.24 -9.99 -4.50
C GLN A 104 14.71 -10.10 -4.39
N ASN A 105 14.00 -9.61 -5.41
CA ASN A 105 12.54 -9.74 -5.45
C ASN A 105 12.12 -11.21 -5.31
N ARG A 106 12.81 -12.12 -5.99
CA ARG A 106 12.57 -13.57 -5.90
C ARG A 106 12.72 -14.12 -4.47
N GLU A 107 13.67 -13.60 -3.69
CA GLU A 107 13.81 -13.99 -2.27
C GLU A 107 12.62 -13.49 -1.43
N ALA A 108 12.06 -12.33 -1.76
CA ALA A 108 10.85 -11.81 -1.11
C ALA A 108 9.57 -12.59 -1.48
N PHE A 109 9.51 -13.18 -2.68
CA PHE A 109 8.45 -14.13 -3.06
C PHE A 109 8.62 -15.48 -2.36
N ASN A 110 9.83 -16.04 -2.34
CA ASN A 110 10.11 -17.29 -1.62
C ASN A 110 9.77 -17.21 -0.12
N PHE A 111 9.88 -16.02 0.46
CA PHE A 111 9.41 -15.79 1.82
C PHE A 111 7.91 -16.02 1.99
N PHE A 112 7.10 -15.53 1.05
CA PHE A 112 5.67 -15.84 1.04
C PHE A 112 5.49 -17.34 0.90
N ASP A 113 6.24 -18.03 0.05
CA ASP A 113 6.13 -19.49 -0.08
C ASP A 113 6.47 -20.23 1.23
N ALA A 114 7.43 -19.75 2.01
CA ALA A 114 7.74 -20.33 3.32
C ALA A 114 6.63 -20.08 4.37
N ILE A 115 5.86 -19.01 4.21
CA ILE A 115 4.65 -18.74 5.01
C ILE A 115 3.44 -19.53 4.48
N VAL A 116 3.35 -19.71 3.16
CA VAL A 116 2.25 -20.32 2.40
C VAL A 116 2.38 -21.84 2.31
N GLY A 117 3.59 -22.39 2.52
CA GLY A 117 4.01 -23.76 2.21
C GLY A 117 3.37 -24.89 3.03
N GLY A 118 2.28 -24.62 3.75
CA GLY A 118 1.50 -25.59 4.50
C GLY A 118 0.25 -26.12 3.79
N GLY A 119 -0.05 -25.71 2.54
CA GLY A 119 -1.32 -26.11 1.89
C GLY A 119 -2.57 -25.48 2.55
N ASP A 120 -2.38 -24.48 3.41
CA ASP A 120 -3.41 -23.87 4.26
C ASP A 120 -4.24 -22.76 3.56
N GLY A 121 -4.21 -22.66 2.23
CA GLY A 121 -5.10 -21.75 1.49
C GLY A 121 -4.72 -20.26 1.50
N ILE A 122 -3.43 -19.92 1.63
CA ILE A 122 -2.93 -18.56 1.40
C ILE A 122 -2.64 -18.38 -0.11
N LEU A 123 -3.14 -17.30 -0.70
CA LEU A 123 -3.15 -17.12 -2.15
C LEU A 123 -2.60 -15.76 -2.56
N TYR A 124 -1.69 -15.69 -3.53
CA TYR A 124 -1.14 -14.42 -4.02
C TYR A 124 -2.24 -13.55 -4.64
N GLU A 125 -2.48 -12.38 -4.07
CA GLU A 125 -3.64 -11.55 -4.41
C GLU A 125 -3.26 -10.41 -5.37
N THR A 126 -2.19 -9.69 -5.05
CA THR A 126 -1.62 -8.61 -5.88
C THR A 126 -0.12 -8.53 -5.67
N ALA A 127 0.61 -8.06 -6.67
CA ALA A 127 1.98 -7.58 -6.48
C ALA A 127 2.30 -6.51 -7.52
N GLY A 128 3.27 -5.65 -7.21
CA GLY A 128 3.75 -4.66 -8.17
C GLY A 128 4.97 -3.89 -7.71
N ALA A 129 5.55 -3.16 -8.66
CA ALA A 129 6.64 -2.22 -8.46
C ALA A 129 6.14 -0.78 -8.48
N LEU A 130 6.81 0.07 -7.72
CA LEU A 130 6.54 1.49 -7.57
C LEU A 130 7.72 2.31 -8.10
N GLY A 131 7.43 3.50 -8.64
CA GLY A 131 8.41 4.41 -9.23
C GLY A 131 9.13 3.78 -10.43
N ASN A 132 10.46 3.70 -10.35
CA ASN A 132 11.34 3.07 -11.33
C ASN A 132 11.56 1.56 -11.07
N GLY A 133 10.89 0.99 -10.06
CA GLY A 133 11.14 -0.37 -9.57
C GLY A 133 12.02 -0.42 -8.32
N GLU A 134 12.27 0.74 -7.69
CA GLU A 134 13.02 0.82 -6.45
C GLU A 134 12.25 0.28 -5.25
N ARG A 135 10.92 0.21 -5.31
CA ARG A 135 10.09 -0.33 -4.24
C ARG A 135 9.10 -1.33 -4.80
N ILE A 136 8.93 -2.45 -4.12
CA ILE A 136 7.92 -3.45 -4.49
C ILE A 136 6.95 -3.67 -3.34
N PHE A 137 5.78 -4.20 -3.68
CA PHE A 137 4.85 -4.76 -2.72
C PHE A 137 4.31 -6.10 -3.23
N ILE A 138 4.02 -6.99 -2.30
CA ILE A 138 3.44 -8.30 -2.55
C ILE A 138 2.34 -8.49 -1.50
N THR A 139 1.16 -8.92 -1.92
CA THR A 139 0.01 -9.16 -1.04
C THR A 139 -0.47 -10.60 -1.25
N ALA A 140 -0.71 -11.30 -0.15
CA ALA A 140 -1.35 -12.61 -0.18
C ALA A 140 -2.63 -12.57 0.66
N LYS A 141 -3.70 -13.13 0.10
CA LYS A 141 -4.98 -13.34 0.77
C LYS A 141 -4.87 -14.54 1.70
N LEU A 142 -5.24 -14.34 2.96
CA LEU A 142 -5.32 -15.40 3.96
C LEU A 142 -6.64 -16.17 3.83
N PRO A 143 -6.67 -17.44 4.28
CA PRO A 143 -7.91 -18.19 4.39
C PRO A 143 -8.86 -17.53 5.39
N ASP A 144 -10.15 -17.88 5.25
CA ASP A 144 -11.27 -17.34 6.02
C ASP A 144 -11.46 -15.82 5.87
N TYR A 145 -12.44 -15.30 6.60
CA TYR A 145 -12.83 -13.90 6.58
C TYR A 145 -13.00 -13.40 8.01
N ILE A 146 -12.85 -12.10 8.22
CA ILE A 146 -13.38 -11.44 9.41
C ILE A 146 -14.91 -11.38 9.22
N ARG A 147 -15.66 -12.03 10.09
CA ARG A 147 -17.12 -12.15 9.96
C ARG A 147 -17.86 -11.21 10.92
N VAL A 148 -18.74 -10.38 10.38
CA VAL A 148 -19.49 -9.38 11.15
C VAL A 148 -20.98 -9.77 11.22
N GLY A 149 -21.56 -9.67 12.41
CA GLY A 149 -22.96 -10.01 12.67
C GLY A 149 -23.22 -11.51 12.64
N LYS A 150 -24.19 -11.94 11.82
CA LYS A 150 -24.52 -13.35 11.60
C LYS A 150 -23.54 -14.06 10.66
N GLY A 151 -22.57 -13.33 10.11
CA GLY A 151 -21.49 -13.86 9.29
C GLY A 151 -21.63 -13.62 7.78
N ASP A 152 -22.69 -12.94 7.36
CA ASP A 152 -22.96 -12.57 5.96
C ASP A 152 -22.12 -11.36 5.49
N ASP A 153 -21.74 -10.49 6.43
CA ASP A 153 -20.89 -9.33 6.18
C ASP A 153 -19.44 -9.70 6.47
N VAL A 154 -18.62 -9.76 5.41
CA VAL A 154 -17.28 -10.35 5.46
C VAL A 154 -16.22 -9.37 5.00
N THR A 155 -15.11 -9.32 5.75
CA THR A 155 -13.91 -8.57 5.37
C THR A 155 -12.77 -9.54 5.08
N GLU A 156 -12.13 -9.36 3.92
CA GLU A 156 -10.97 -10.14 3.52
C GLU A 156 -9.74 -9.79 4.36
N LYS A 157 -8.85 -10.77 4.47
CA LYS A 157 -7.64 -10.70 5.30
C LYS A 157 -6.44 -10.85 4.40
N TYR A 158 -5.46 -9.96 4.56
CA TYR A 158 -4.23 -10.03 3.78
C TYR A 158 -3.00 -9.96 4.68
N ILE A 159 -1.93 -10.60 4.21
CA ILE A 159 -0.57 -10.26 4.61
C ILE A 159 0.07 -9.55 3.44
N PHE A 160 0.79 -8.49 3.72
CA PHE A 160 1.61 -7.84 2.71
C PHE A 160 3.07 -7.81 3.11
N LEU A 161 3.93 -7.75 2.10
CA LEU A 161 5.34 -7.41 2.22
C LEU A 161 5.62 -6.21 1.32
N THR A 162 6.50 -5.32 1.78
CA THR A 162 7.12 -4.31 0.94
C THR A 162 8.62 -4.24 1.24
N THR A 163 9.42 -3.98 0.21
CA THR A 163 10.85 -3.77 0.32
C THR A 163 11.29 -2.70 -0.67
N SER A 164 12.44 -2.08 -0.39
CA SER A 164 13.00 -1.00 -1.18
C SER A 164 14.48 -1.22 -1.47
N HIS A 165 14.84 -1.09 -2.74
CA HIS A 165 16.19 -1.17 -3.30
C HIS A 165 16.95 0.16 -3.25
N ASP A 166 16.28 1.28 -2.99
CA ASP A 166 16.90 2.62 -2.90
C ASP A 166 17.50 2.94 -1.51
N GLY A 167 17.38 2.02 -0.55
CA GLY A 167 17.83 2.22 0.84
C GLY A 167 16.89 3.04 1.71
N SER A 168 15.73 3.49 1.19
CA SER A 168 14.76 4.31 1.94
C SER A 168 13.98 3.52 3.00
N GLY A 169 13.95 2.19 2.91
CA GLY A 169 13.10 1.35 3.74
C GLY A 169 13.71 0.00 4.09
N SER A 170 13.12 -0.65 5.09
CA SER A 170 13.39 -2.05 5.43
C SER A 170 12.43 -2.98 4.70
N ILE A 171 12.79 -4.25 4.62
CA ILE A 171 11.83 -5.31 4.28
C ILE A 171 10.81 -5.35 5.41
N THR A 172 9.56 -5.11 5.07
CA THR A 172 8.49 -4.90 6.04
C THR A 172 7.33 -5.80 5.67
N ALA A 173 6.87 -6.61 6.63
CA ALA A 173 5.71 -7.47 6.43
C ALA A 173 4.74 -7.35 7.61
N ALA A 174 3.44 -7.31 7.30
CA ALA A 174 2.38 -7.15 8.28
C ALA A 174 1.02 -7.64 7.76
N PHE A 175 0.09 -7.84 8.69
CA PHE A 175 -1.32 -8.03 8.38
C PHE A 175 -1.98 -6.71 7.97
N THR A 176 -2.94 -6.79 7.05
CA THR A 176 -3.82 -5.68 6.70
C THR A 176 -5.17 -6.19 6.18
N PRO A 177 -6.30 -5.54 6.50
CA PRO A 177 -7.58 -5.78 5.82
C PRO A 177 -7.69 -5.03 4.48
N ILE A 178 -6.66 -4.27 4.08
CA ILE A 178 -6.67 -3.42 2.88
C ILE A 178 -5.99 -4.17 1.74
N ARG A 179 -6.70 -4.37 0.64
CA ARG A 179 -6.12 -4.90 -0.59
C ARG A 179 -5.20 -3.86 -1.23
N ILE A 180 -3.89 -4.14 -1.26
CA ILE A 180 -2.90 -3.18 -1.78
C ILE A 180 -2.86 -3.29 -3.30
N VAL A 181 -3.09 -2.17 -3.99
CA VAL A 181 -3.02 -2.10 -5.46
C VAL A 181 -2.11 -0.98 -5.95
N CYS A 182 -1.65 -0.09 -5.07
CA CYS A 182 -0.87 1.10 -5.43
C CYS A 182 -0.15 1.72 -4.22
N GLN A 183 0.60 2.79 -4.45
CA GLN A 183 1.35 3.51 -3.41
C GLN A 183 0.47 4.02 -2.25
N ASN A 184 -0.71 4.56 -2.52
CA ASN A 184 -1.55 5.10 -1.45
C ASN A 184 -2.07 3.98 -0.56
N THR A 185 -2.61 2.90 -1.15
CA THR A 185 -3.08 1.74 -0.37
C THR A 185 -1.94 1.13 0.45
N LEU A 186 -0.73 1.06 -0.11
CA LEU A 186 0.45 0.62 0.63
C LEU A 186 0.74 1.54 1.82
N ASN A 187 0.71 2.86 1.61
CA ASN A 187 0.92 3.83 2.69
C ASN A 187 -0.16 3.75 3.78
N ALA A 188 -1.42 3.52 3.39
CA ALA A 188 -2.53 3.27 4.33
C ALA A 188 -2.25 2.04 5.18
N SER A 189 -1.95 0.91 4.52
CA SER A 189 -1.60 -0.33 5.18
C SER A 189 -0.45 -0.09 6.15
N LEU A 190 0.62 0.61 5.71
CA LEU A 190 1.79 0.92 6.53
C LEU A 190 1.48 1.80 7.76
N ARG A 191 0.56 2.77 7.65
CA ARG A 191 0.16 3.66 8.76
C ARG A 191 -0.67 2.96 9.82
N SER A 192 -1.50 2.00 9.40
CA SER A 192 -2.42 1.28 10.26
C SER A 192 -1.87 -0.06 10.76
N MET A 193 -0.60 -0.39 10.48
CA MET A 193 -0.01 -1.65 10.94
C MET A 193 0.23 -1.64 12.45
N THR A 194 -0.35 -2.62 13.12
CA THR A 194 0.15 -3.12 14.40
C THR A 194 0.85 -4.46 14.16
N ASN A 195 1.75 -4.89 15.05
CA ASN A 195 2.40 -6.21 14.96
C ASN A 195 3.21 -6.45 13.66
N VAL A 196 4.03 -5.47 13.29
CA VAL A 196 4.87 -5.47 12.07
C VAL A 196 6.22 -6.16 12.27
N VAL A 197 6.65 -6.93 11.28
CA VAL A 197 8.03 -7.43 11.17
C VAL A 197 8.83 -6.52 10.25
N ARG A 198 9.95 -5.98 10.75
CA ARG A 198 10.89 -5.15 9.97
C ARG A 198 12.27 -5.77 9.98
N ILE A 199 12.83 -5.97 8.80
CA ILE A 199 14.12 -6.59 8.59
C ILE A 199 15.00 -5.62 7.80
N LYS A 200 16.09 -5.18 8.44
CA LYS A 200 17.09 -4.32 7.79
C LYS A 200 17.83 -5.11 6.70
N HIS A 201 18.15 -4.42 5.60
CA HIS A 201 18.98 -4.89 4.49
C HIS A 201 20.46 -5.06 4.88
N THR A 202 20.74 -6.02 5.75
CA THR A 202 22.10 -6.42 6.15
C THR A 202 22.38 -7.88 5.78
N SER A 203 23.61 -8.36 5.92
CA SER A 203 24.02 -9.72 5.52
C SER A 203 23.11 -10.84 6.05
N GLY A 204 22.57 -10.69 7.26
CA GLY A 204 21.63 -11.66 7.85
C GLY A 204 20.16 -11.44 7.49
N ALA A 205 19.82 -10.58 6.53
CA ALA A 205 18.43 -10.28 6.18
C ALA A 205 17.69 -11.54 5.74
N LYS A 206 18.29 -12.33 4.84
CA LYS A 206 17.71 -13.58 4.30
C LYS A 206 17.30 -14.57 5.40
N GLN A 207 18.20 -14.86 6.34
CA GLN A 207 17.92 -15.78 7.44
C GLN A 207 16.85 -15.24 8.40
N ARG A 208 16.78 -13.91 8.61
CA ARG A 208 15.73 -13.30 9.45
C ARG A 208 14.37 -13.31 8.76
N ILE A 209 14.35 -13.26 7.44
CA ILE A 209 13.13 -13.38 6.63
C ILE A 209 12.55 -14.79 6.82
N GLU A 210 13.36 -15.84 6.71
CA GLU A 210 12.92 -17.24 6.90
C GLU A 210 12.29 -17.52 8.28
N ASN A 211 12.61 -16.73 9.30
CA ASN A 211 12.09 -16.90 10.67
C ASN A 211 10.73 -16.20 10.95
N ALA A 212 10.05 -15.65 9.94
CA ALA A 212 8.86 -14.83 10.16
C ALA A 212 7.52 -15.59 10.30
N HIS A 213 7.52 -16.86 10.76
CA HIS A 213 6.30 -17.56 11.20
C HIS A 213 5.49 -16.77 12.24
N LYS A 214 6.15 -15.86 12.98
CA LYS A 214 5.50 -14.93 13.90
C LYS A 214 4.40 -14.10 13.22
N ILE A 215 4.50 -13.77 11.94
CA ILE A 215 3.49 -12.96 11.24
C ILE A 215 2.14 -13.69 11.19
N MET A 216 2.11 -15.00 10.97
CA MET A 216 0.86 -15.78 10.91
C MET A 216 0.14 -15.81 12.26
N GLY A 217 0.88 -16.02 13.36
CA GLY A 217 0.31 -15.95 14.70
C GLY A 217 -0.29 -14.57 15.02
N LEU A 218 0.37 -13.51 14.54
CA LEU A 218 -0.09 -12.13 14.72
C LEU A 218 -1.32 -11.81 13.86
N ALA A 219 -1.37 -12.30 12.62
CA ALA A 219 -2.51 -12.14 11.73
C ALA A 219 -3.79 -12.73 12.31
N ASN A 220 -3.73 -13.96 12.86
CA ASN A 220 -4.88 -14.59 13.52
C ASN A 220 -5.35 -13.80 14.74
N THR A 221 -4.41 -13.32 15.56
CA THR A 221 -4.74 -12.53 16.76
C THR A 221 -5.46 -11.23 16.39
N LEU A 222 -4.91 -10.49 15.43
CA LEU A 222 -5.46 -9.21 15.00
C LEU A 222 -6.80 -9.38 14.26
N SER A 223 -6.94 -10.43 13.45
CA SER A 223 -8.20 -10.80 12.81
C SER A 223 -9.30 -11.02 13.85
N ASN A 224 -9.03 -11.79 14.90
CA ASN A 224 -10.01 -12.06 15.96
C ASN A 224 -10.36 -10.80 16.76
N GLN A 225 -9.38 -9.91 16.99
CA GLN A 225 -9.62 -8.63 17.65
C GLN A 225 -10.50 -7.71 16.79
N LEU A 226 -10.20 -7.57 15.50
CA LEU A 226 -11.01 -6.78 14.57
C LEU A 226 -12.42 -7.34 14.44
N GLU A 227 -12.55 -8.67 14.36
CA GLU A 227 -13.84 -9.34 14.36
C GLU A 227 -14.64 -9.00 15.63
N GLY A 228 -14.02 -9.08 16.81
CA GLY A 228 -14.65 -8.71 18.07
C GLY A 228 -15.07 -7.24 18.12
N ILE A 229 -14.20 -6.32 17.67
CA ILE A 229 -14.48 -4.88 17.61
C ILE A 229 -15.65 -4.59 16.67
N PHE A 230 -15.64 -5.13 15.45
CA PHE A 230 -16.71 -4.93 14.49
C PHE A 230 -18.03 -5.51 15.00
N ASN A 231 -18.02 -6.71 15.58
CA ASN A 231 -19.21 -7.31 16.20
C ASN A 231 -19.69 -6.56 17.45
N GLN A 232 -18.83 -5.83 18.14
CA GLN A 232 -19.25 -4.91 19.19
C GLN A 232 -19.91 -3.67 18.57
N TRP A 233 -19.33 -3.11 17.51
CA TRP A 233 -19.85 -1.92 16.84
C TRP A 233 -21.21 -2.13 16.18
N THR A 234 -21.54 -3.35 15.75
CA THR A 234 -22.91 -3.68 15.28
C THR A 234 -23.95 -3.58 16.39
N LYS A 235 -23.55 -3.68 17.66
CA LYS A 235 -24.45 -3.59 18.83
C LYS A 235 -24.58 -2.16 19.37
N VAL A 236 -23.65 -1.28 19.02
CA VAL A 236 -23.67 0.13 19.42
C VAL A 236 -24.63 0.89 18.50
N ARG A 237 -25.78 1.30 19.04
CA ARG A 237 -26.74 2.13 18.32
C ARG A 237 -26.28 3.57 18.27
N VAL A 238 -26.42 4.19 17.11
CA VAL A 238 -26.08 5.59 16.86
C VAL A 238 -27.30 6.29 16.26
N THR A 239 -27.56 7.50 16.72
CA THR A 239 -28.62 8.36 16.19
C THR A 239 -28.17 9.05 14.91
N ASP A 240 -29.11 9.46 14.07
CA ASP A 240 -28.83 10.20 12.83
C ASP A 240 -27.95 11.42 13.06
N ARG A 241 -28.18 12.14 14.18
CA ARG A 241 -27.36 13.29 14.59
C ARG A 241 -25.92 12.89 14.89
N GLU A 242 -25.71 11.74 15.54
CA GLU A 242 -24.37 11.23 15.84
C GLU A 242 -23.66 10.74 14.58
N VAL A 243 -24.37 10.06 13.66
CA VAL A 243 -23.83 9.66 12.36
C VAL A 243 -23.35 10.88 11.58
N ARG A 244 -24.18 11.91 11.47
CA ARG A 244 -23.82 13.17 10.80
C ARG A 244 -22.59 13.82 11.42
N LYS A 245 -22.52 13.85 12.75
CA LYS A 245 -21.36 14.40 13.49
C LYS A 245 -20.09 13.58 13.26
N LEU A 246 -20.18 12.26 13.24
CA LEU A 246 -19.04 11.38 12.94
C LEU A 246 -18.54 11.61 11.52
N ILE A 247 -19.44 11.74 10.55
CA ILE A 247 -19.11 12.07 9.16
C ILE A 247 -18.42 13.44 9.08
N GLN A 248 -18.95 14.48 9.71
CA GLN A 248 -18.32 15.80 9.75
C GLN A 248 -16.88 15.74 10.29
N LEU A 249 -16.66 15.00 11.39
CA LEU A 249 -15.33 14.85 11.98
C LEU A 249 -14.39 14.04 11.10
N ALA A 250 -14.89 12.98 10.46
CA ALA A 250 -14.09 12.12 9.59
C ALA A 250 -13.69 12.79 8.28
N LEU A 251 -14.55 13.65 7.73
CA LEU A 251 -14.34 14.35 6.46
C LEU A 251 -13.66 15.72 6.61
N CYS A 252 -13.25 16.07 7.83
CA CYS A 252 -12.75 17.40 8.13
C CYS A 252 -11.41 17.66 7.40
N PRO A 253 -11.35 18.63 6.48
CA PRO A 253 -10.21 18.77 5.57
C PRO A 253 -8.99 19.45 6.22
N ASN A 254 -9.18 20.20 7.30
CA ASN A 254 -8.12 20.96 7.95
C ASN A 254 -8.50 21.37 9.38
N LYS A 255 -7.51 21.88 10.13
CA LYS A 255 -7.70 22.34 11.52
C LYS A 255 -8.69 23.50 11.64
N GLU A 256 -8.73 24.40 10.66
CA GLU A 256 -9.65 25.54 10.66
C GLU A 256 -11.11 25.08 10.63
N THR A 257 -11.44 24.15 9.73
CA THR A 257 -12.78 23.54 9.66
C THR A 257 -13.11 22.80 10.95
N LEU A 258 -12.14 22.11 11.55
CA LEU A 258 -12.34 21.41 12.83
C LEU A 258 -12.67 22.39 13.96
N ASP A 259 -12.00 23.55 13.98
CA ASP A 259 -12.22 24.57 15.00
C ASP A 259 -13.58 25.27 14.82
N LEU A 260 -14.04 25.49 13.59
CA LEU A 260 -15.39 25.98 13.30
C LEU A 260 -16.46 24.99 13.78
N LEU A 261 -16.29 23.70 13.48
CA LEU A 261 -17.19 22.64 13.95
C LEU A 261 -17.26 22.57 15.49
N LYS A 262 -16.13 22.70 16.18
CA LYS A 262 -16.09 22.73 17.65
C LYS A 262 -16.81 23.93 18.26
N LYS A 263 -16.78 25.07 17.56
CA LYS A 263 -17.47 26.30 17.98
C LYS A 263 -18.96 26.32 17.62
N GLY A 264 -19.45 25.31 16.89
CA GLY A 264 -20.83 25.28 16.40
C GLY A 264 -21.11 26.25 15.25
N ALA A 265 -20.06 26.79 14.61
CA ALA A 265 -20.16 27.71 13.48
C ALA A 265 -20.32 26.94 12.15
N GLU A 266 -21.34 26.07 12.07
CA GLU A 266 -21.58 25.23 10.89
C GLU A 266 -21.93 26.04 9.63
N ASP A 267 -22.43 27.27 9.78
CA ASP A 267 -22.73 28.14 8.65
C ASP A 267 -21.47 28.77 8.02
N GLU A 268 -20.35 28.78 8.76
CA GLU A 268 -19.07 29.33 8.31
C GLU A 268 -18.21 28.28 7.58
N VAL A 269 -18.58 27.00 7.64
CA VAL A 269 -17.85 25.96 6.91
C VAL A 269 -18.14 26.03 5.41
N SER A 270 -17.14 25.69 4.59
CA SER A 270 -17.27 25.79 3.14
C SER A 270 -18.47 24.99 2.61
N THR A 271 -19.18 25.54 1.62
CA THR A 271 -20.30 24.85 0.96
C THR A 271 -19.89 23.51 0.36
N VAL A 272 -18.64 23.39 -0.14
CA VAL A 272 -18.10 22.12 -0.66
C VAL A 272 -18.05 21.06 0.44
N PHE A 273 -17.58 21.42 1.64
CA PHE A 273 -17.53 20.51 2.77
C PHE A 273 -18.94 20.11 3.23
N ARG A 274 -19.88 21.07 3.35
CA ARG A 274 -21.28 20.78 3.71
C ARG A 274 -21.93 19.80 2.74
N ASN A 275 -21.81 20.06 1.43
CA ASN A 275 -22.34 19.16 0.40
C ASN A 275 -21.73 17.76 0.49
N THR A 276 -20.41 17.65 0.73
CA THR A 276 -19.74 16.35 0.88
C THR A 276 -20.27 15.59 2.10
N VAL A 277 -20.49 16.28 3.22
CA VAL A 277 -21.10 15.70 4.44
C VAL A 277 -22.53 15.25 4.16
N ASP A 278 -23.32 16.05 3.46
CA ASP A 278 -24.71 15.73 3.10
C ASP A 278 -24.78 14.50 2.19
N ASP A 279 -23.95 14.43 1.15
CA ASP A 279 -23.92 13.27 0.25
C ASP A 279 -23.47 11.99 0.97
N ALA A 280 -22.45 12.09 1.84
CA ALA A 280 -21.98 10.96 2.65
C ALA A 280 -23.04 10.50 3.66
N PHE A 281 -23.75 11.45 4.27
CA PHE A 281 -24.86 11.16 5.16
C PHE A 281 -26.02 10.53 4.40
N GLN A 282 -26.35 11.02 3.21
CA GLN A 282 -27.38 10.42 2.37
C GLN A 282 -27.03 8.97 2.03
N TYR A 283 -25.79 8.69 1.62
CA TYR A 283 -25.32 7.32 1.39
C TYR A 283 -25.49 6.43 2.63
N ALA A 284 -25.14 6.95 3.82
CA ALA A 284 -25.32 6.26 5.10
C ALA A 284 -26.78 5.87 5.37
N MET A 285 -27.73 6.68 4.89
CA MET A 285 -29.16 6.49 5.15
C MET A 285 -29.88 5.64 4.11
N ILE A 286 -29.40 5.59 2.86
CA ILE A 286 -30.18 4.99 1.76
C ILE A 286 -29.50 3.81 1.04
N SER A 287 -28.18 3.66 1.14
CA SER A 287 -27.48 2.60 0.42
C SER A 287 -27.90 1.21 0.90
N ASP A 288 -28.09 0.25 -0.01
CA ASP A 288 -28.45 -1.13 0.32
C ASP A 288 -27.45 -1.75 1.31
N THR A 289 -26.15 -1.49 1.12
CA THR A 289 -25.09 -1.97 2.03
C THR A 289 -25.13 -1.31 3.40
N GLN A 290 -25.86 -0.20 3.56
CA GLN A 290 -26.05 0.51 4.82
C GLN A 290 -27.38 0.13 5.50
N GLN A 291 -28.30 -0.52 4.78
CA GLN A 291 -29.57 -1.02 5.31
C GLN A 291 -29.49 -2.46 5.84
N MET A 292 -28.31 -3.08 5.83
CA MET A 292 -28.09 -4.41 6.41
C MET A 292 -28.29 -4.42 7.93
N GLU A 293 -28.55 -5.60 8.49
CA GLU A 293 -28.72 -5.79 9.95
C GLU A 293 -27.47 -5.34 10.74
N THR A 294 -26.28 -5.52 10.16
CA THR A 294 -24.99 -5.14 10.74
C THR A 294 -24.76 -3.63 10.74
N THR A 295 -25.30 -2.90 9.76
CA THR A 295 -24.96 -1.49 9.50
C THR A 295 -26.07 -0.52 9.92
N LYS A 296 -27.34 -0.90 9.74
CA LYS A 296 -28.45 0.04 9.90
C LYS A 296 -28.55 0.58 11.32
N GLY A 297 -28.27 1.88 11.48
CA GLY A 297 -28.28 2.58 12.77
C GLY A 297 -27.25 2.07 13.77
N THR A 298 -26.13 1.50 13.29
CA THR A 298 -25.04 1.00 14.13
C THR A 298 -23.77 1.82 13.91
N LEU A 299 -22.86 1.81 14.89
CA LEU A 299 -21.54 2.43 14.73
C LEU A 299 -20.74 1.79 13.58
N PHE A 300 -20.93 0.49 13.36
CA PHE A 300 -20.31 -0.22 12.23
C PHE A 300 -20.82 0.31 10.88
N GLY A 301 -22.11 0.60 10.75
CA GLY A 301 -22.66 1.27 9.57
C GLY A 301 -22.09 2.67 9.38
N ALA A 302 -22.05 3.49 10.44
CA ALA A 302 -21.46 4.83 10.37
C ALA A 302 -20.01 4.81 9.88
N TYR A 303 -19.21 3.85 10.35
CA TYR A 303 -17.83 3.64 9.88
C TYR A 303 -17.78 3.29 8.38
N ASN A 304 -18.57 2.32 7.95
CA ASN A 304 -18.63 1.89 6.54
C ASN A 304 -19.28 2.92 5.61
N ALA A 305 -20.09 3.82 6.14
CA ALA A 305 -20.73 4.87 5.34
C ALA A 305 -19.70 5.86 4.81
N VAL A 306 -18.69 6.22 5.61
CA VAL A 306 -17.62 7.13 5.19
C VAL A 306 -16.80 6.50 4.07
N THR A 307 -16.34 5.26 4.26
CA THR A 307 -15.53 4.55 3.26
C THR A 307 -16.35 4.21 2.01
N GLY A 308 -17.59 3.76 2.18
CA GLY A 308 -18.51 3.43 1.11
C GLY A 308 -18.94 4.63 0.27
N TYR A 309 -19.16 5.81 0.87
CA TYR A 309 -19.44 7.05 0.14
C TYR A 309 -18.33 7.38 -0.85
N PHE A 310 -17.08 7.36 -0.37
CA PHE A 310 -15.93 7.63 -1.22
C PHE A 310 -15.70 6.56 -2.28
N GLN A 311 -16.05 5.31 -1.98
CA GLN A 311 -15.91 4.22 -2.94
C GLN A 311 -17.00 4.23 -4.01
N ASN A 312 -18.24 4.56 -3.67
CA ASN A 312 -19.40 4.27 -4.52
C ASN A 312 -20.18 5.49 -5.02
N VAL A 313 -20.12 6.63 -4.30
CA VAL A 313 -20.98 7.79 -4.60
C VAL A 313 -20.19 9.01 -5.03
N ARG A 314 -19.09 9.32 -4.34
CA ARG A 314 -18.34 10.55 -4.64
C ARG A 314 -17.84 10.49 -6.08
N ASN A 315 -18.24 11.50 -6.86
CA ASN A 315 -17.70 11.71 -8.19
C ASN A 315 -16.34 12.37 -8.08
N TYR A 316 -15.37 11.80 -8.79
CA TYR A 316 -14.02 12.31 -8.84
C TYR A 316 -13.70 12.71 -10.27
N ARG A 317 -12.92 13.79 -10.40
CA ARG A 317 -12.44 14.26 -11.71
C ARG A 317 -11.68 13.16 -12.45
N ASP A 318 -10.94 12.37 -11.69
CA ASP A 318 -10.22 11.20 -12.15
C ASP A 318 -10.12 10.18 -11.01
N SER A 319 -9.72 8.96 -11.35
CA SER A 319 -9.61 7.89 -10.37
C SER A 319 -8.45 8.10 -9.36
N GLU A 320 -7.55 9.05 -9.62
CA GLU A 320 -6.45 9.41 -8.72
C GLU A 320 -6.96 10.27 -7.55
N ALA A 321 -7.80 11.26 -7.84
CA ALA A 321 -8.54 12.03 -6.84
C ALA A 321 -9.43 11.12 -6.00
N LYS A 322 -10.01 10.07 -6.60
CA LYS A 322 -10.77 9.02 -5.89
C LYS A 322 -9.93 8.32 -4.82
N LEU A 323 -8.80 7.77 -5.23
CA LEU A 323 -7.92 7.04 -4.33
C LEU A 323 -7.39 7.92 -3.19
N GLN A 324 -6.92 9.14 -3.48
CA GLN A 324 -6.41 10.04 -2.45
C GLN A 324 -7.46 10.32 -1.37
N SER A 325 -8.71 10.57 -1.80
CA SER A 325 -9.82 10.81 -0.89
C SER A 325 -10.17 9.59 -0.02
N ILE A 326 -10.21 8.37 -0.60
CA ILE A 326 -10.55 7.14 0.14
C ILE A 326 -9.46 6.80 1.16
N VAL A 327 -8.19 6.95 0.77
CA VAL A 327 -7.06 6.35 1.49
C VAL A 327 -6.36 7.35 2.41
N MET A 328 -6.27 8.62 2.02
CA MET A 328 -5.55 9.65 2.77
C MET A 328 -6.47 10.58 3.57
N GLY A 329 -7.79 10.40 3.48
CA GLY A 329 -8.77 11.15 4.28
C GLY A 329 -9.15 12.53 3.73
N GLY A 330 -8.74 12.86 2.50
CA GLY A 330 -8.93 14.19 1.92
C GLY A 330 -7.85 15.19 2.30
#